data_AF-A0A4U5M704-F1
#
_entry.id   AF-A0A4U5M704-F1
#
_cell.length_a   1.000
_cell.length_b   1.000
_cell.length_c   1.000
_cell.angle_alpha   90.00
_cell.angle_beta   90.00
_cell.angle_gamma   90.00
#
_symmetry.space_group_name_H-M   'P 1'
#
loop_
_entity.id
_entity.type
_entity.pdbx_description
1 polymer ?
#
loop_
_entity_poly.entity_id
_entity_poly.type
_entity_poly.pdbx_seq_one_letter_code
_entity_poly.pdbx_strand_id
1 'polypeptide(L)'
;MRLLLFFLLALISLSAEQRPWGQDYDPSFPVLRFMPHPLQKLIHKIEKHNATFLATLLHEVRTDWQQKDHLLEALYTDDTSLYNLDNKLKGTRWSNGIQHSVIATMPLDDWNDEVTDMKIRTILSDMIPAYFFHTKYLISYALFHYMHMRDGLGHARKMVRKTLPNCEKLAKVSEVFKFYKTHRGEDPTSLRVLKDFMSLLKWLELGNRLQHIKEDVFAD
;
A
#
# COMPACT_ATOMS: atom_id res chain seq x y z
N MET A 1 51.06 9.67 2.02
CA MET A 1 50.40 8.35 1.90
C MET A 1 49.41 8.05 3.04
N ARG A 2 49.78 8.18 4.32
CA ARG A 2 48.87 7.93 5.46
C ARG A 2 47.61 8.82 5.47
N LEU A 3 47.74 10.10 5.10
CA LEU A 3 46.60 11.03 5.01
C LEU A 3 45.58 10.63 3.94
N LEU A 4 46.04 10.05 2.82
CA LEU A 4 45.20 9.59 1.72
C LEU A 4 44.39 8.35 2.13
N LEU A 5 45.00 7.47 2.93
CA LEU A 5 44.37 6.27 3.47
C LEU A 5 43.27 6.60 4.50
N PHE A 6 43.51 7.61 5.35
CA PHE A 6 42.49 8.14 6.26
C PHE A 6 41.33 8.81 5.50
N PHE A 7 41.61 9.55 4.42
CA PHE A 7 40.56 10.12 3.57
C PHE A 7 39.74 9.04 2.85
N LEU A 8 40.39 7.99 2.34
CA LEU A 8 39.71 6.84 1.72
C LEU A 8 38.85 6.07 2.73
N LEU A 9 39.36 5.81 3.94
CA LEU A 9 38.59 5.17 5.01
C LEU A 9 37.43 6.06 5.49
N ALA A 10 37.62 7.38 5.56
CA ALA A 10 36.56 8.32 5.90
C ALA A 10 35.49 8.40 4.80
N LEU A 11 35.87 8.34 3.52
CA LEU A 11 34.93 8.30 2.38
C LEU A 11 34.18 6.96 2.28
N ILE A 12 34.81 5.85 2.67
CA ILE A 12 34.13 4.54 2.81
C ILE A 12 33.17 4.56 4.01
N SER A 13 33.51 5.25 5.09
CA SER A 13 32.64 5.42 6.28
C SER A 13 31.51 6.44 6.04
N LEU A 14 31.70 7.35 5.07
CA LEU A 14 30.67 8.23 4.52
C LEU A 14 29.91 7.58 3.34
N SER A 15 30.02 6.26 3.17
CA SER A 15 28.96 5.54 2.48
C SER A 15 27.71 5.65 3.35
N ALA A 16 26.93 6.71 3.10
CA ALA A 16 25.57 6.84 3.60
C ALA A 16 24.94 5.46 3.51
N GLU A 17 24.46 4.93 4.64
CA GLU A 17 23.76 3.65 4.69
C GLU A 17 22.79 3.61 3.51
N GLN A 18 23.18 2.90 2.45
CA GLN A 18 22.36 2.78 1.26
C GLN A 18 21.22 1.88 1.68
N ARG A 19 20.13 2.50 2.13
CA ARG A 19 18.90 1.77 2.42
C ARG A 19 18.57 0.96 1.17
N PRO A 20 18.34 -0.36 1.30
CA PRO A 20 17.89 -1.18 0.19
C PRO A 20 16.71 -0.51 -0.51
N TRP A 21 16.72 -0.53 -1.85
CA TRP A 21 15.62 0.04 -2.63
C TRP A 21 14.30 -0.53 -2.13
N GLY A 22 13.30 0.32 -1.92
CA GLY A 22 11.99 -0.11 -1.47
C GLY A 22 11.77 0.00 0.04
N GLN A 23 12.81 0.29 0.83
CA GLN A 23 12.69 0.60 2.27
C GLN A 23 12.72 2.10 2.57
N ASP A 24 13.00 2.93 1.56
CA ASP A 24 13.04 4.37 1.69
C ASP A 24 11.63 4.96 1.81
N TYR A 25 11.45 5.81 2.82
CA TYR A 25 10.21 6.52 3.12
C TYR A 25 9.94 7.57 2.04
N ASP A 26 8.75 7.53 1.45
CA ASP A 26 8.36 8.36 0.32
C ASP A 26 6.94 8.90 0.49
N PRO A 27 6.77 9.97 1.29
CA PRO A 27 5.46 10.55 1.57
C PRO A 27 4.89 11.31 0.37
N SER A 28 5.67 11.49 -0.71
CA SER A 28 5.26 12.28 -1.86
C SER A 28 4.18 11.62 -2.72
N PHE A 29 4.00 10.30 -2.59
CA PHE A 29 3.00 9.57 -3.34
C PHE A 29 1.72 9.37 -2.50
N PRO A 30 0.57 9.95 -2.90
CA PRO A 30 -0.65 9.94 -2.09
C PRO A 30 -1.38 8.59 -2.19
N VAL A 31 -0.99 7.63 -1.35
CA VAL A 31 -1.57 6.27 -1.33
C VAL A 31 -3.06 6.28 -0.96
N LEU A 32 -3.45 7.19 -0.06
CA LEU A 32 -4.80 7.24 0.53
C LEU A 32 -5.91 7.33 -0.53
N ARG A 33 -5.68 8.07 -1.62
CA ARG A 33 -6.63 8.20 -2.74
C ARG A 33 -6.97 6.89 -3.45
N PHE A 34 -6.16 5.85 -3.28
CA PHE A 34 -6.40 4.54 -3.90
C PHE A 34 -7.17 3.59 -2.98
N MET A 35 -7.31 3.91 -1.69
CA MET A 35 -8.10 3.12 -0.75
C MET A 35 -9.60 3.27 -1.01
N PRO A 36 -10.45 2.33 -0.55
CA PRO A 36 -11.89 2.52 -0.54
C PRO A 36 -12.32 3.67 0.37
N HIS A 37 -13.42 4.32 0.02
CA HIS A 37 -13.96 5.48 0.73
C HIS A 37 -14.20 5.25 2.25
N PRO A 38 -14.76 4.11 2.72
CA PRO A 38 -14.89 3.87 4.15
C PRO A 38 -13.56 3.91 4.91
N LEU A 39 -12.50 3.37 4.31
CA LEU A 39 -11.17 3.37 4.90
C LEU A 39 -10.54 4.77 4.86
N GLN A 40 -10.71 5.51 3.76
CA GLN A 40 -10.31 6.92 3.68
C GLN A 40 -10.96 7.73 4.80
N LYS A 41 -12.28 7.59 5.00
CA LYS A 41 -13.02 8.28 6.06
C LYS A 41 -12.50 7.95 7.45
N LEU A 42 -12.23 6.67 7.74
CA LEU A 42 -11.67 6.27 9.04
C LEU A 42 -10.32 6.94 9.29
N ILE A 43 -9.41 6.89 8.32
CA ILE A 43 -8.06 7.45 8.42
C ILE A 43 -8.13 8.95 8.70
N HIS A 44 -8.88 9.71 7.88
CA HIS A 44 -9.09 11.14 8.09
C HIS A 44 -9.69 11.44 9.47
N LYS A 45 -10.64 10.61 9.92
CA LYS A 45 -11.27 10.77 11.23
C LYS A 45 -10.26 10.54 12.35
N ILE A 46 -9.35 9.58 12.23
CA ILE A 46 -8.28 9.34 13.21
C ILE A 46 -7.29 10.52 13.21
N GLU A 47 -6.82 10.94 12.03
CA GLU A 47 -5.87 12.06 11.87
C GLU A 47 -6.40 13.36 12.48
N LYS A 48 -7.65 13.73 12.17
CA LYS A 48 -8.30 14.95 12.70
C LYS A 48 -8.38 14.97 14.23
N HIS A 49 -8.49 13.79 14.82
CA HIS A 49 -8.79 13.63 16.22
C HIS A 49 -7.54 13.43 17.09
N ASN A 50 -6.54 12.72 16.57
CA ASN A 50 -5.26 12.50 17.26
C ASN A 50 -4.20 11.98 16.27
N ALA A 51 -3.65 12.88 15.45
CA ALA A 51 -2.56 12.57 14.53
C ALA A 51 -1.34 11.96 15.24
N THR A 52 -1.04 12.40 16.46
CA THR A 52 0.07 11.85 17.27
C THR A 52 -0.17 10.40 17.65
N PHE A 53 -1.40 10.05 18.08
CA PHE A 53 -1.77 8.66 18.36
C PHE A 53 -1.63 7.78 17.12
N LEU A 54 -2.07 8.26 15.95
CA LEU A 54 -1.86 7.53 14.71
C LEU A 54 -0.36 7.32 14.49
N ALA A 55 0.45 8.38 14.50
CA ALA A 55 1.90 8.28 14.31
C ALA A 55 2.59 7.30 15.28
N THR A 56 2.18 7.28 16.57
CA THR A 56 2.69 6.31 17.57
C THR A 56 2.30 4.89 17.21
N LEU A 57 1.02 4.65 16.88
CA LEU A 57 0.52 3.36 16.44
C LEU A 57 1.30 2.85 15.22
N LEU A 58 1.57 3.74 14.27
CA LEU A 58 2.33 3.40 13.05
C LEU A 58 3.78 3.07 13.35
N HIS A 59 4.39 3.78 14.29
CA HIS A 59 5.74 3.50 14.74
C HIS A 59 5.87 2.14 15.43
N GLU A 60 4.88 1.76 16.26
CA GLU A 60 4.85 0.45 16.90
C GLU A 60 4.69 -0.68 15.88
N VAL A 61 3.71 -0.56 14.96
CA VAL A 61 3.51 -1.57 13.91
C VAL A 61 4.77 -1.67 13.03
N ARG A 62 5.44 -0.54 12.74
CA ARG A 62 6.73 -0.53 12.03
C ARG A 62 7.80 -1.32 12.76
N THR A 63 7.95 -1.07 14.05
CA THR A 63 8.98 -1.70 14.88
C THR A 63 8.73 -3.20 14.96
N ASP A 64 7.48 -3.61 15.17
CA ASP A 64 7.06 -5.02 15.19
C ASP A 64 7.35 -5.71 13.85
N TRP A 65 7.26 -4.98 12.73
CA TRP A 65 7.58 -5.48 11.40
C TRP A 65 9.08 -5.61 11.14
N GLN A 66 9.85 -4.59 11.52
CA GLN A 66 11.31 -4.57 11.31
C GLN A 66 12.03 -5.61 12.18
N GLN A 67 11.49 -5.93 13.37
CA GLN A 67 12.07 -6.94 14.26
C GLN A 67 11.87 -8.38 13.78
N LYS A 68 10.94 -8.63 12.87
CA LYS A 68 10.62 -9.99 12.43
C LYS A 68 11.61 -10.57 11.42
N ASP A 69 12.58 -9.80 10.91
CA ASP A 69 13.69 -10.21 10.01
C ASP A 69 13.32 -11.11 8.80
N HIS A 70 12.03 -11.28 8.57
CA HIS A 70 11.51 -12.04 7.46
C HIS A 70 11.57 -11.13 6.25
N LEU A 71 12.28 -11.61 5.22
CA LEU A 71 12.10 -11.19 3.83
C LEU A 71 10.65 -10.77 3.64
N LEU A 72 10.43 -9.57 3.10
CA LEU A 72 9.10 -8.99 2.82
C LEU A 72 8.09 -10.05 2.30
N GLU A 73 8.61 -11.05 1.57
CA GLU A 73 8.02 -12.34 1.14
C GLU A 73 7.22 -13.18 2.15
N ALA A 74 7.54 -13.21 3.45
CA ALA A 74 6.81 -14.06 4.42
C ALA A 74 5.59 -13.38 5.06
N LEU A 75 5.31 -12.12 4.70
CA LEU A 75 4.16 -11.37 5.21
C LEU A 75 2.88 -11.56 4.36
N TYR A 76 2.95 -12.34 3.28
CA TYR A 76 1.97 -12.38 2.20
C TYR A 76 0.88 -13.45 2.32
N THR A 77 0.80 -14.17 3.45
CA THR A 77 -0.10 -15.33 3.57
C THR A 77 -1.23 -15.20 4.60
N ASP A 78 -1.32 -14.10 5.36
CA ASP A 78 -2.38 -13.95 6.36
C ASP A 78 -2.80 -12.49 6.52
N ASP A 79 -4.06 -12.27 6.92
CA ASP A 79 -4.69 -11.00 7.34
C ASP A 79 -3.95 -10.25 8.47
N THR A 80 -2.68 -10.57 8.71
CA THR A 80 -1.81 -10.09 9.77
C THR A 80 -1.71 -8.57 9.84
N SER A 81 -1.62 -7.85 8.73
CA SER A 81 -1.54 -6.37 8.76
C SER A 81 -2.82 -5.74 9.32
N LEU A 82 -3.97 -6.15 8.78
CA LEU A 82 -5.29 -5.73 9.25
C LEU A 82 -5.54 -6.13 10.70
N TYR A 83 -5.24 -7.39 11.03
CA TYR A 83 -5.41 -7.96 12.36
C TYR A 83 -4.49 -7.31 13.40
N ASN A 84 -3.22 -7.06 13.07
CA ASN A 84 -2.27 -6.41 13.96
C ASN A 84 -2.70 -4.97 14.26
N LEU A 85 -3.14 -4.24 13.23
CA LEU A 85 -3.65 -2.89 13.42
C LEU A 85 -4.93 -2.88 14.27
N ASP A 86 -5.88 -3.76 13.98
CA ASP A 86 -7.12 -3.86 14.75
C ASP A 86 -6.85 -4.20 16.22
N ASN A 87 -5.93 -5.14 16.48
CA ASN A 87 -5.48 -5.46 17.83
C ASN A 87 -4.89 -4.28 18.58
N LYS A 88 -4.08 -3.45 17.90
CA LYS A 88 -3.47 -2.26 18.52
C LYS A 88 -4.49 -1.14 18.74
N LEU A 89 -5.61 -1.15 18.02
CA LEU A 89 -6.74 -0.23 18.22
C LEU A 89 -7.70 -0.69 19.34
N LYS A 90 -7.57 -1.92 19.86
CA LYS A 90 -8.41 -2.42 20.97
C LYS A 90 -8.28 -1.54 22.20
N GLY A 91 -9.42 -1.27 22.85
CA GLY A 91 -9.48 -0.38 24.02
C GLY A 91 -9.43 1.12 23.70
N THR A 92 -9.31 1.50 22.42
CA THR A 92 -9.44 2.90 21.97
C THR A 92 -10.84 3.18 21.44
N ARG A 93 -11.20 4.45 21.27
CA ARG A 93 -12.47 4.84 20.60
C ARG A 93 -12.56 4.42 19.12
N TRP A 94 -11.45 3.95 18.55
CA TRP A 94 -11.36 3.47 17.18
C TRP A 94 -11.38 1.94 17.09
N SER A 95 -11.61 1.25 18.23
CA SER A 95 -11.78 -0.20 18.25
C SER A 95 -12.79 -0.62 17.18
N ASN A 96 -12.47 -1.67 16.43
CA ASN A 96 -13.26 -2.21 15.32
C ASN A 96 -13.44 -1.25 14.13
N GLY A 97 -12.84 -0.05 14.14
CA GLY A 97 -12.97 0.91 13.04
C GLY A 97 -12.47 0.35 11.72
N ILE A 98 -11.37 -0.40 11.75
CA ILE A 98 -10.80 -1.08 10.59
C ILE A 98 -11.75 -2.18 10.11
N GLN A 99 -12.21 -3.06 10.99
CA GLN A 99 -13.16 -4.12 10.65
C GLN A 99 -14.45 -3.55 10.05
N HIS A 100 -15.03 -2.50 10.64
CA HIS A 100 -16.20 -1.82 10.10
C HIS A 100 -15.95 -1.19 8.73
N SER A 101 -14.76 -0.64 8.50
CA SER A 101 -14.40 -0.06 7.20
C SER A 101 -14.23 -1.13 6.11
N VAL A 102 -13.65 -2.28 6.46
CA VAL A 102 -13.56 -3.45 5.57
C VAL A 102 -14.97 -3.96 5.23
N ILE A 103 -15.82 -4.14 6.25
CA ILE A 103 -17.22 -4.55 6.08
C ILE A 103 -17.99 -3.56 5.18
N ALA A 104 -17.87 -2.26 5.43
CA ALA A 104 -18.54 -1.23 4.63
C ALA A 104 -18.01 -1.11 3.20
N THR A 105 -16.83 -1.67 2.93
CA THR A 105 -16.23 -1.77 1.59
C THR A 105 -16.81 -2.95 0.79
N MET A 106 -17.35 -3.96 1.49
CA MET A 106 -17.87 -5.16 0.86
C MET A 106 -19.27 -4.94 0.25
N PRO A 107 -19.53 -5.49 -0.95
CA PRO A 107 -20.84 -5.43 -1.56
C PRO A 107 -21.87 -6.23 -0.74
N LEU A 108 -22.98 -5.60 -0.35
CA LEU A 108 -24.01 -6.19 0.51
C LEU A 108 -24.63 -7.48 -0.04
N ASP A 109 -24.64 -7.66 -1.36
CA ASP A 109 -25.28 -8.80 -2.01
C ASP A 109 -24.35 -10.04 -2.14
N ASP A 110 -23.08 -9.95 -1.72
CA ASP A 110 -22.02 -10.93 -2.06
C ASP A 110 -21.26 -11.49 -0.84
N TRP A 111 -21.81 -11.37 0.37
CA TRP A 111 -21.14 -11.78 1.62
C TRP A 111 -20.78 -13.28 1.71
N ASN A 112 -21.33 -14.10 0.83
CA ASN A 112 -21.06 -15.55 0.79
C ASN A 112 -20.02 -15.96 -0.27
N ASP A 113 -19.46 -15.01 -1.05
CA ASP A 113 -18.38 -15.32 -2.00
C ASP A 113 -17.01 -15.18 -1.33
N GLU A 114 -16.53 -16.31 -0.77
CA GLU A 114 -15.21 -16.41 -0.11
C GLU A 114 -14.05 -15.93 -1.00
N VAL A 115 -14.12 -16.14 -2.32
CA VAL A 115 -13.05 -15.73 -3.23
C VAL A 115 -13.04 -14.21 -3.39
N THR A 116 -14.21 -13.57 -3.43
CA THR A 116 -14.33 -12.12 -3.45
C THR A 116 -13.86 -11.52 -2.13
N ASP A 117 -14.32 -12.05 -1.01
CA ASP A 117 -13.93 -11.60 0.34
C ASP A 117 -12.41 -11.67 0.52
N MET A 118 -11.80 -12.83 0.26
CA MET A 118 -10.36 -13.03 0.33
C MET A 118 -9.61 -12.00 -0.50
N LYS A 119 -9.98 -11.80 -1.78
CA LYS A 119 -9.29 -10.84 -2.65
C LYS A 119 -9.37 -9.40 -2.15
N ILE A 120 -10.56 -8.98 -1.71
CA ILE A 120 -10.75 -7.62 -1.18
C ILE A 120 -9.92 -7.45 0.08
N ARG A 121 -9.99 -8.39 1.03
CA ARG A 121 -9.19 -8.35 2.27
C ARG A 121 -7.70 -8.30 2.01
N THR A 122 -7.19 -9.15 1.10
CA THR A 122 -5.78 -9.13 0.72
C THR A 122 -5.36 -7.74 0.22
N ILE A 123 -6.11 -7.15 -0.71
CA ILE A 123 -5.75 -5.82 -1.25
C ILE A 123 -5.78 -4.74 -0.16
N LEU A 124 -6.77 -4.79 0.75
CA LEU A 124 -6.82 -3.84 1.87
C LEU A 124 -5.67 -4.06 2.86
N SER A 125 -5.30 -5.32 3.10
CA SER A 125 -4.15 -5.72 3.91
C SER A 125 -2.82 -5.24 3.32
N ASP A 126 -2.74 -5.06 2.00
CA ASP A 126 -1.57 -4.50 1.31
C ASP A 126 -1.57 -2.97 1.33
N MET A 127 -2.73 -2.33 1.11
CA MET A 127 -2.85 -0.88 1.04
C MET A 127 -2.59 -0.19 2.38
N ILE A 128 -3.04 -0.77 3.48
CA ILE A 128 -2.89 -0.19 4.82
C ILE A 128 -1.41 0.01 5.18
N PRO A 129 -0.54 -1.02 5.09
CA PRO A 129 0.90 -0.87 5.22
C PRO A 129 1.50 0.12 4.22
N ALA A 130 1.06 0.09 2.96
CA ALA A 130 1.56 1.02 1.94
C ALA A 130 1.30 2.48 2.32
N TYR A 131 0.13 2.77 2.89
CA TYR A 131 -0.19 4.09 3.42
C TYR A 131 0.60 4.41 4.69
N PHE A 132 0.75 3.48 5.62
CA PHE A 132 1.42 3.79 6.88
C PHE A 132 2.93 3.92 6.80
N PHE A 133 3.57 3.07 6.01
CA PHE A 133 5.03 3.08 5.89
C PHE A 133 5.51 3.93 4.74
N HIS A 134 4.64 4.27 3.78
CA HIS A 134 4.96 5.04 2.59
C HIS A 134 6.24 4.57 1.89
N THR A 135 6.53 3.27 1.91
CA THR A 135 7.74 2.77 1.25
C THR A 135 7.46 2.49 -0.22
N LYS A 136 8.44 2.75 -1.08
CA LYS A 136 8.32 2.49 -2.52
C LYS A 136 7.92 1.05 -2.83
N TYR A 137 8.43 0.09 -2.05
CA TYR A 137 8.08 -1.31 -2.21
C TYR A 137 6.59 -1.56 -1.94
N LEU A 138 6.09 -1.16 -0.78
CA LEU A 138 4.71 -1.46 -0.38
C LEU A 138 3.69 -0.72 -1.26
N ILE A 139 4.00 0.52 -1.65
CA ILE A 139 3.16 1.30 -2.57
C ILE A 139 3.05 0.61 -3.93
N SER A 140 4.20 0.27 -4.53
CA SER A 140 4.19 -0.39 -5.85
C SER A 140 3.57 -1.78 -5.76
N TYR A 141 3.87 -2.54 -4.71
CA TYR A 141 3.29 -3.86 -4.47
C TYR A 141 1.77 -3.81 -4.37
N ALA A 142 1.20 -2.98 -3.49
CA ALA A 142 -0.25 -2.90 -3.29
C ALA A 142 -0.99 -2.54 -4.59
N LEU A 143 -0.46 -1.56 -5.35
CA LEU A 143 -1.06 -1.13 -6.61
C LEU A 143 -0.86 -2.14 -7.75
N PHE A 144 0.29 -2.82 -7.79
CA PHE A 144 0.54 -3.85 -8.80
C PHE A 144 -0.24 -5.13 -8.51
N HIS A 145 -0.34 -5.53 -7.25
CA HIS A 145 -1.13 -6.68 -6.81
C HIS A 145 -2.62 -6.48 -7.11
N TYR A 146 -3.15 -5.26 -6.95
CA TYR A 146 -4.47 -4.90 -7.47
C TYR A 146 -4.61 -5.22 -8.98
N MET A 147 -3.61 -4.88 -9.81
CA MET A 147 -3.65 -5.16 -11.25
C MET A 147 -3.78 -6.66 -11.54
N HIS A 148 -3.10 -7.52 -10.78
CA HIS A 148 -3.26 -8.97 -10.87
C HIS A 148 -4.65 -9.43 -10.42
N MET A 149 -5.13 -8.91 -9.29
CA MET A 149 -6.40 -9.34 -8.70
C MET A 149 -7.62 -8.94 -9.55
N ARG A 150 -7.53 -7.83 -10.30
CA ARG A 150 -8.61 -7.39 -11.20
C ARG A 150 -8.64 -8.08 -12.56
N ASP A 151 -7.55 -8.70 -13.02
CA ASP A 151 -7.41 -9.11 -14.43
C ASP A 151 -8.24 -10.37 -14.74
N GLY A 152 -9.21 -10.26 -15.66
CA GLY A 152 -10.11 -11.34 -16.09
C GLY A 152 -11.61 -11.04 -15.95
N LEU A 153 -12.47 -12.01 -16.33
CA LEU A 153 -13.92 -11.80 -16.52
C LEU A 153 -14.82 -12.36 -15.40
N GLY A 154 -14.26 -13.06 -14.41
CA GLY A 154 -15.02 -13.69 -13.32
C GLY A 154 -15.70 -12.70 -12.36
N HIS A 155 -16.70 -13.19 -11.62
CA HIS A 155 -17.49 -12.42 -10.64
C HIS A 155 -16.61 -11.67 -9.64
N ALA A 156 -15.75 -12.38 -8.92
CA ALA A 156 -14.84 -11.77 -7.94
C ALA A 156 -13.98 -10.64 -8.51
N ARG A 157 -13.56 -10.73 -9.77
CA ARG A 157 -12.79 -9.67 -10.45
C ARG A 157 -13.64 -8.47 -10.79
N LYS A 158 -14.91 -8.67 -11.15
CA LYS A 158 -15.88 -7.57 -11.32
C LYS A 158 -16.09 -6.85 -9.99
N MET A 159 -16.20 -7.59 -8.90
CA MET A 159 -16.38 -7.03 -7.56
C MET A 159 -15.15 -6.25 -7.09
N VAL A 160 -13.94 -6.79 -7.24
CA VAL A 160 -12.68 -6.06 -6.96
C VAL A 160 -12.65 -4.71 -7.69
N ARG A 161 -12.99 -4.66 -8.98
CA ARG A 161 -13.04 -3.40 -9.75
C ARG A 161 -14.09 -2.41 -9.25
N LYS A 162 -15.25 -2.92 -8.80
CA LYS A 162 -16.35 -2.10 -8.26
C LYS A 162 -15.98 -1.51 -6.91
N THR A 163 -15.33 -2.31 -6.06
CA THR A 163 -14.95 -1.97 -4.69
C THR A 163 -13.77 -0.99 -4.61
N LEU A 164 -12.87 -1.02 -5.60
CA LEU A 164 -11.67 -0.18 -5.64
C LEU A 164 -11.68 0.74 -6.87
N PRO A 165 -12.62 1.69 -6.96
CA PRO A 165 -12.85 2.49 -8.17
C PRO A 165 -11.64 3.35 -8.55
N ASN A 166 -10.88 3.86 -7.57
CA ASN A 166 -9.70 4.69 -7.84
C ASN A 166 -8.51 3.86 -8.33
N CYS A 167 -8.35 2.63 -7.85
CA CYS A 167 -7.42 1.67 -8.46
C CYS A 167 -7.86 1.29 -9.88
N GLU A 168 -9.16 1.16 -10.14
CA GLU A 168 -9.67 0.91 -11.49
C GLU A 168 -9.42 2.10 -12.43
N LYS A 169 -9.51 3.34 -11.95
CA LYS A 169 -9.08 4.52 -12.72
C LYS A 169 -7.59 4.44 -13.06
N LEU A 170 -6.73 4.10 -12.09
CA LEU A 170 -5.29 3.90 -12.32
C LEU A 170 -5.03 2.81 -13.37
N ALA A 171 -5.73 1.68 -13.28
CA ALA A 171 -5.58 0.56 -14.21
C ALA A 171 -5.99 0.88 -15.65
N LYS A 172 -6.78 1.93 -15.85
CA LYS A 172 -7.20 2.44 -17.16
C LYS A 172 -6.25 3.50 -17.74
N VAL A 173 -5.29 3.99 -16.97
CA VAL A 173 -4.22 4.85 -17.48
C VAL A 173 -3.40 4.05 -18.48
N SER A 174 -3.19 4.60 -19.68
CA SER A 174 -2.69 3.84 -20.83
C SER A 174 -1.31 3.23 -20.58
N GLU A 175 -0.44 3.96 -19.89
CA GLU A 175 0.92 3.60 -19.55
C GLU A 175 0.96 2.51 -18.49
N VAL A 176 0.09 2.62 -17.48
CA VAL A 176 -0.09 1.59 -16.43
C VAL A 176 -0.62 0.29 -17.05
N PHE A 177 -1.62 0.39 -17.92
CA PHE A 177 -2.18 -0.76 -18.61
C PHE A 177 -1.14 -1.47 -19.50
N LYS A 178 -0.38 -0.70 -20.29
CA LYS A 178 0.71 -1.23 -21.12
C LYS A 178 1.79 -1.89 -20.26
N PHE A 179 2.23 -1.22 -19.20
CA PHE A 179 3.22 -1.78 -18.26
C PHE A 179 2.76 -3.12 -17.70
N TYR A 180 1.51 -3.19 -17.21
CA TYR A 180 0.95 -4.43 -16.68
C TYR A 180 0.86 -5.53 -17.74
N LYS A 181 0.46 -5.21 -18.98
CA LYS A 181 0.40 -6.20 -20.07
C LYS A 181 1.77 -6.79 -20.40
N THR A 182 2.84 -6.00 -20.35
CA THR A 182 4.21 -6.47 -20.59
C THR A 182 4.73 -7.38 -19.48
N HIS A 183 4.35 -7.13 -18.23
CA HIS A 183 4.80 -7.89 -17.06
C HIS A 183 3.72 -8.87 -16.56
N ARG A 184 2.71 -9.16 -17.40
CA ARG A 184 1.60 -10.03 -17.03
C ARG A 184 2.12 -11.46 -16.89
N GLY A 185 2.05 -11.99 -15.67
CA GLY A 185 2.55 -13.33 -15.35
C GLY A 185 3.91 -13.34 -14.65
N GLU A 186 4.56 -12.18 -14.49
CA GLU A 186 5.66 -12.06 -13.53
C GLU A 186 5.13 -12.14 -12.09
N ASP A 187 5.98 -12.57 -11.18
CA ASP A 187 5.68 -12.60 -9.75
C ASP A 187 5.36 -11.19 -9.24
N PRO A 188 4.20 -10.96 -8.58
CA PRO A 188 3.84 -9.65 -8.04
C PRO A 188 4.83 -9.13 -6.98
N THR A 189 5.69 -9.98 -6.42
CA THR A 189 6.74 -9.60 -5.45
C THR A 189 8.08 -9.24 -6.09
N SER A 190 8.21 -9.38 -7.42
CA SER A 190 9.45 -9.13 -8.16
C SER A 190 9.98 -7.70 -7.97
N LEU A 191 11.08 -7.57 -7.23
CA LEU A 191 11.71 -6.27 -6.92
C LEU A 191 12.00 -5.43 -8.16
N ARG A 192 12.43 -6.06 -9.26
CA ARG A 192 12.70 -5.39 -10.53
C ARG A 192 11.43 -4.77 -11.09
N VAL A 193 10.35 -5.54 -11.18
CA VAL A 193 9.06 -5.08 -11.71
C VAL A 193 8.48 -3.97 -10.84
N LEU A 194 8.50 -4.17 -9.52
CA LEU A 194 8.00 -3.18 -8.56
C LEU A 194 8.78 -1.87 -8.62
N LYS A 195 10.10 -1.93 -8.85
CA LYS A 195 10.93 -0.75 -9.05
C LYS A 195 10.60 0.04 -10.30
N ASP A 196 10.43 -0.66 -11.40
CA ASP A 196 10.05 -0.03 -12.67
C ASP A 196 8.63 0.53 -12.59
N PHE A 197 7.72 -0.21 -11.93
CA PHE A 197 6.35 0.24 -11.71
C PHE A 197 6.27 1.47 -10.82
N MET A 198 7.02 1.52 -9.71
CA MET A 198 7.07 2.71 -8.85
C MET A 198 7.62 3.93 -9.61
N SER A 199 8.62 3.72 -10.46
CA SER A 199 9.19 4.77 -11.29
C SER A 199 8.15 5.34 -12.27
N LEU A 200 7.35 4.46 -12.89
CA LEU A 200 6.22 4.85 -13.71
C LEU A 200 5.17 5.64 -12.92
N LEU A 201 4.77 5.17 -11.74
CA LEU A 201 3.77 5.84 -10.90
C LEU A 201 4.21 7.27 -10.53
N LYS A 202 5.47 7.45 -10.16
CA LYS A 202 6.04 8.78 -9.87
C LYS A 202 6.05 9.68 -11.08
N TRP A 203 6.46 9.16 -12.24
CA TRP A 203 6.47 9.93 -13.48
C TRP A 203 5.05 10.40 -13.85
N LEU A 204 4.05 9.54 -13.70
CA LEU A 204 2.65 9.90 -13.91
C LEU A 204 2.15 10.95 -12.92
N GLU A 205 2.56 10.86 -11.65
CA GLU A 205 2.23 11.85 -10.63
C GLU A 205 2.85 13.22 -10.94
N LEU A 206 4.16 13.26 -11.19
CA LEU A 206 4.89 14.48 -11.56
C LEU A 206 4.36 15.12 -12.84
N GLY A 207 3.88 14.30 -13.78
CA GLY A 207 3.26 14.75 -15.02
C GLY A 207 1.78 15.13 -14.90
N ASN A 208 1.21 15.19 -13.69
CA ASN A 208 -0.22 15.44 -13.42
C ASN A 208 -1.18 14.49 -14.16
N ARG A 209 -0.71 13.30 -14.56
CA ARG A 209 -1.51 12.31 -15.29
C ARG A 209 -2.52 11.61 -14.38
N LEU A 210 -2.31 11.66 -13.06
CA LEU A 210 -3.15 11.01 -12.06
C LEU A 210 -4.11 11.98 -11.32
N GLN A 211 -4.12 13.27 -11.65
CA GLN A 211 -4.91 14.30 -10.96
C GLN A 211 -6.44 14.07 -10.96
N HIS A 212 -6.93 13.24 -11.88
CA HIS A 212 -8.35 12.86 -11.98
C HIS A 212 -8.74 11.76 -10.98
N ILE A 213 -7.76 11.15 -10.32
CA ILE A 213 -7.93 10.21 -9.22
C ILE A 213 -7.78 11.03 -7.94
N LYS A 214 -8.89 11.29 -7.25
CA LYS A 214 -8.94 12.12 -6.05
C LYS A 214 -9.46 11.32 -4.87
N GLU A 215 -9.08 11.74 -3.68
CA GLU A 215 -9.70 11.28 -2.44
C GLU A 215 -11.14 11.78 -2.39
N ASP A 216 -12.03 10.94 -1.89
CA ASP A 216 -13.45 11.27 -1.75
C ASP A 216 -13.67 11.82 -0.32
N VAL A 217 -13.14 13.01 -0.03
CA VAL A 217 -13.07 13.54 1.36
C VAL A 217 -14.31 14.35 1.78
N PHE A 218 -15.28 14.59 0.89
CA PHE A 218 -16.26 15.69 1.08
C PHE A 218 -17.74 15.32 1.09
N ALA A 219 -18.13 14.08 1.36
CA ALA A 219 -19.54 13.73 1.52
C ALA A 219 -19.83 13.31 2.96
N ASP A 220 -20.00 14.29 3.86
CA ASP A 220 -20.77 14.12 5.10
C ASP A 220 -22.17 14.73 4.90
#